data_AF-A0A5B7TYV7-F1
#
_entry.id   AF-A0A5B7TYV7-F1
#
_cell.length_a   1.000
_cell.length_b   1.000
_cell.length_c   1.000
_cell.angle_alpha   90.00
_cell.angle_beta   90.00
_cell.angle_gamma   90.00
#
_symmetry.space_group_name_H-M   'P 1'
#
loop_
_entity.id
_entity.type
_entity.pdbx_description
1 polymer ?
#
loop_
_entity_poly.entity_id
_entity_poly.type
_entity_poly.pdbx_seq_one_letter_code
_entity_poly.pdbx_strand_id
1 'polypeptide(L)'
;MKNILTIIALFSFIHINAQAFYGKEDSKFQIGVNFQHNATSINVAYDYGLGENFSIGLSSSYALGVPEAIDAKFDDRIDLKARFNANIGSVLNIDENFDFYPGLNFNLKNFGAHAGARYFFSDGFGVFSEVNFPIAKYNAGTLTDAEKLHNQFTFSIGTVFNLN
;
A
#
# COMPACT_ATOMS: atom_id res chain seq x y z
N MET A 1 -17.04 -18.61 -20.25
CA MET A 1 -18.27 -18.46 -19.42
C MET A 1 -18.21 -19.25 -18.11
N LYS A 2 -17.79 -20.54 -18.11
CA LYS A 2 -17.68 -21.32 -16.86
C LYS A 2 -16.78 -20.66 -15.79
N ASN A 3 -15.62 -20.14 -16.17
CA ASN A 3 -14.67 -19.55 -15.21
C ASN A 3 -15.14 -18.20 -14.61
N ILE A 4 -15.91 -17.41 -15.38
CA ILE A 4 -16.46 -16.13 -14.91
C ILE A 4 -17.53 -16.38 -13.86
N LEU A 5 -18.40 -17.37 -14.08
CA LEU A 5 -19.41 -17.76 -13.10
C LEU A 5 -18.79 -18.31 -11.82
N THR A 6 -17.65 -19.02 -11.90
CA THR A 6 -16.90 -19.48 -10.73
C THR A 6 -16.29 -18.32 -9.94
N ILE A 7 -15.71 -17.32 -10.62
CA ILE A 7 -15.18 -16.11 -9.98
C ILE A 7 -16.31 -15.34 -9.29
N ILE A 8 -17.45 -15.14 -9.96
CA ILE A 8 -18.63 -14.47 -9.38
C ILE A 8 -19.19 -15.26 -8.19
N ALA A 9 -19.25 -16.60 -8.29
CA ALA A 9 -19.74 -17.47 -7.22
C ALA A 9 -18.84 -17.46 -5.98
N LEU A 10 -17.53 -17.23 -6.14
CA LEU A 10 -16.59 -17.03 -5.04
C LEU A 10 -16.81 -15.71 -4.28
N PHE A 11 -17.33 -14.68 -4.97
CA PHE A 11 -17.62 -13.37 -4.36
C PHE A 11 -19.02 -13.28 -3.72
N SER A 12 -19.93 -14.21 -3.99
CA SER A 12 -21.33 -14.13 -3.53
C SER A 12 -21.60 -14.54 -2.07
N PHE A 13 -20.58 -14.86 -1.26
CA PHE A 13 -20.76 -15.39 0.11
C PHE A 13 -20.28 -14.49 1.25
N ILE A 14 -20.00 -13.21 1.00
CA ILE A 14 -19.47 -12.31 2.00
C ILE A 14 -20.44 -11.15 2.23
N HIS A 15 -21.39 -11.39 3.12
CA HIS A 15 -22.20 -10.35 3.77
C HIS A 15 -22.05 -10.55 5.28
N ILE A 16 -20.93 -10.04 5.79
CA ILE A 16 -20.69 -9.78 7.21
C ILE A 16 -20.38 -8.28 7.26
N ASN A 17 -20.93 -7.55 8.24
CA ASN A 17 -20.69 -6.12 8.39
C ASN A 17 -19.20 -5.90 8.69
N ALA A 18 -18.43 -5.49 7.69
CA ALA A 18 -16.97 -5.43 7.75
C ALA A 18 -16.54 -4.00 8.08
N GLN A 19 -15.87 -3.78 9.21
CA GLN A 19 -15.36 -2.45 9.51
C GLN A 19 -13.96 -2.29 8.94
N ALA A 20 -13.72 -1.21 8.18
CA ALA A 20 -12.43 -1.03 7.52
C ALA A 20 -11.29 -0.65 8.48
N PHE A 21 -11.59 0.03 9.58
CA PHE A 21 -10.63 0.37 10.63
C PHE A 21 -11.28 0.32 12.02
N TYR A 22 -10.73 -0.49 12.93
CA TYR A 22 -11.27 -0.72 14.28
C TYR A 22 -10.63 0.16 15.36
N GLY A 23 -9.65 0.99 15.01
CA GLY A 23 -8.97 1.88 15.97
C GLY A 23 -7.73 1.24 16.58
N LYS A 24 -7.58 1.37 17.90
CA LYS A 24 -6.41 0.87 18.62
C LYS A 24 -6.31 -0.66 18.48
N GLU A 25 -5.09 -1.15 18.31
CA GLU A 25 -4.75 -2.57 18.15
C GLU A 25 -5.16 -3.16 16.79
N ASP A 26 -5.78 -2.38 15.91
CA ASP A 26 -6.16 -2.80 14.57
C ASP A 26 -4.94 -3.16 13.70
N SER A 27 -4.95 -4.34 13.08
CA SER A 27 -3.79 -4.88 12.35
C SER A 27 -4.15 -5.18 10.90
N LYS A 28 -3.60 -4.39 9.97
CA LYS A 28 -3.84 -4.52 8.53
C LYS A 28 -2.60 -5.00 7.82
N PHE A 29 -2.70 -6.12 7.11
CA PHE A 29 -1.65 -6.66 6.26
C PHE A 29 -2.04 -6.51 4.78
N GLN A 30 -1.17 -5.93 3.98
CA GLN A 30 -1.39 -5.64 2.57
C GLN A 30 -0.34 -6.33 1.73
N ILE A 31 -0.76 -6.92 0.61
CA ILE A 31 0.13 -7.49 -0.40
C ILE A 31 -0.42 -7.20 -1.80
N GLY A 32 0.44 -6.75 -2.70
CA GLY A 32 0.02 -6.33 -4.02
C GLY A 32 1.16 -6.06 -4.98
N VAL A 33 0.77 -5.48 -6.10
CA VAL A 33 1.69 -5.05 -7.16
C VAL A 33 1.82 -3.53 -7.06
N ASN A 34 3.04 -3.03 -7.19
CA ASN A 34 3.35 -1.61 -7.28
C ASN A 34 3.91 -1.29 -8.68
N PHE A 35 3.25 -0.36 -9.35
CA PHE A 35 3.59 0.16 -10.65
C PHE A 35 4.40 1.44 -10.49
N GLN A 36 5.55 1.48 -11.15
CA GLN A 36 6.47 2.61 -11.15
C GLN A 36 7.14 2.71 -12.53
N HIS A 37 7.67 3.87 -12.90
CA HIS A 37 8.41 3.97 -14.15
C HIS A 37 9.65 3.07 -14.08
N ASN A 38 9.90 2.30 -15.14
CA ASN A 38 11.00 1.34 -15.26
C ASN A 38 11.02 0.20 -14.23
N ALA A 39 9.91 -0.08 -13.54
CA ALA A 39 9.75 -1.36 -12.83
C ALA A 39 8.29 -1.74 -12.58
N THR A 40 8.05 -3.03 -12.44
CA THR A 40 6.90 -3.56 -11.71
C THR A 40 7.43 -4.28 -10.48
N SER A 41 6.84 -3.98 -9.33
CA SER A 41 7.33 -4.40 -8.02
C SER A 41 6.28 -5.20 -7.28
N ILE A 42 6.72 -6.15 -6.46
CA ILE A 42 5.86 -6.68 -5.38
C ILE A 42 5.92 -5.71 -4.21
N ASN A 43 4.78 -5.45 -3.57
CA ASN A 43 4.67 -4.60 -2.39
C ASN A 43 3.99 -5.36 -1.26
N VAL A 44 4.53 -5.19 -0.05
CA VAL A 44 3.92 -5.63 1.20
C VAL A 44 3.88 -4.47 2.18
N ALA A 45 2.84 -4.39 2.98
CA ALA A 45 2.75 -3.42 4.06
C ALA A 45 2.00 -4.00 5.26
N TYR A 46 2.38 -3.55 6.44
CA TYR A 46 1.73 -3.87 7.71
C TYR A 46 1.50 -2.58 8.48
N ASP A 47 0.25 -2.32 8.86
CA ASP A 47 -0.15 -1.16 9.65
C ASP A 47 -0.80 -1.61 10.96
N TYR A 48 -0.41 -0.97 12.06
CA TYR A 48 -0.90 -1.23 13.41
C TYR A 48 -1.53 0.04 14.00
N GLY A 49 -2.79 -0.05 14.39
CA GLY A 49 -3.59 1.02 14.97
C GLY A 49 -3.12 1.37 16.38
N LEU A 50 -2.80 2.65 16.60
CA LEU A 50 -2.35 3.15 17.90
C LEU A 50 -3.37 4.10 18.55
N GLY A 51 -4.44 4.44 17.86
CA GLY A 51 -5.54 5.24 18.36
C GLY A 51 -6.76 5.12 17.47
N GLU A 52 -7.74 5.97 17.71
CA GLU A 52 -9.06 5.88 17.05
C GLU A 52 -8.97 6.01 15.53
N ASN A 53 -8.12 6.91 15.02
CA ASN A 53 -8.05 7.27 13.60
C ASN A 53 -6.62 7.34 13.07
N PHE A 54 -5.66 6.64 13.70
CA PHE A 54 -4.28 6.62 13.21
C PHE A 54 -3.57 5.30 13.46
N SER A 55 -2.63 4.99 12.56
CA SER A 55 -1.78 3.81 12.63
C SER A 55 -0.34 4.15 12.26
N ILE A 56 0.58 3.31 12.73
CA ILE A 56 1.96 3.28 12.26
C ILE A 56 2.22 1.95 11.57
N GLY A 57 3.17 1.93 10.65
CA GLY A 57 3.41 0.71 9.88
C GLY A 57 4.79 0.63 9.28
N LEU A 58 5.02 -0.50 8.65
CA LEU A 58 6.16 -0.77 7.79
C LEU A 58 5.67 -1.19 6.42
N SER A 59 6.33 -0.75 5.37
CA SER A 59 6.11 -1.27 4.02
C SER A 59 7.44 -1.58 3.34
N SER A 60 7.41 -2.56 2.45
CA SER A 60 8.55 -2.89 1.62
C SER A 60 8.12 -3.19 0.19
N SER A 61 9.00 -2.90 -0.75
CA SER A 61 8.80 -3.29 -2.14
C SER A 61 10.09 -3.81 -2.76
N TYR A 62 9.95 -4.67 -3.77
CA TYR A 62 11.08 -5.17 -4.54
C TYR A 62 10.80 -5.08 -6.03
N ALA A 63 11.65 -4.35 -6.75
CA ALA A 63 11.53 -4.12 -8.18
C ALA A 63 12.01 -5.33 -9.01
N LEU A 64 11.06 -5.98 -9.69
CA LEU A 64 11.30 -7.17 -10.51
C LEU A 64 11.55 -6.81 -11.97
N GLY A 65 10.61 -6.06 -12.58
CA GLY A 65 10.60 -5.75 -14.01
C GLY A 65 11.50 -4.58 -14.42
N VAL A 66 12.76 -4.57 -14.00
CA VAL A 66 13.71 -3.48 -14.28
C VAL A 66 14.44 -3.71 -15.62
N PRO A 67 14.44 -2.75 -16.56
CA PRO A 67 15.23 -2.83 -17.79
C PRO A 67 16.73 -2.95 -17.52
N GLU A 68 17.44 -3.75 -18.33
CA GLU A 68 18.88 -3.98 -18.18
C GLU A 68 19.71 -2.68 -18.25
N ALA A 69 19.28 -1.72 -19.09
CA ALA A 69 19.93 -0.41 -19.23
C ALA A 69 19.96 0.45 -17.95
N ILE A 70 19.12 0.14 -16.96
CA ILE A 70 19.10 0.85 -15.67
C ILE A 70 20.23 0.36 -14.75
N ASP A 71 20.78 -0.85 -14.99
CA ASP A 71 21.83 -1.50 -14.19
C ASP A 71 21.52 -1.50 -12.68
N ALA A 72 20.25 -1.66 -12.31
CA ALA A 72 19.81 -1.59 -10.92
C ALA A 72 20.27 -2.83 -10.13
N LYS A 73 21.04 -2.58 -9.07
CA LYS A 73 21.50 -3.59 -8.12
C LYS A 73 20.42 -3.93 -7.10
N PHE A 74 20.71 -4.90 -6.23
CA PHE A 74 19.76 -5.36 -5.22
C PHE A 74 19.28 -4.22 -4.30
N ASP A 75 20.20 -3.38 -3.84
CA ASP A 75 19.95 -2.22 -2.99
C ASP A 75 19.13 -1.13 -3.69
N ASP A 76 19.30 -0.96 -5.01
CA ASP A 76 18.45 -0.08 -5.81
C ASP A 76 17.02 -0.62 -5.92
N ARG A 77 16.86 -1.95 -6.03
CA ARG A 77 15.58 -2.62 -6.24
C ARG A 77 14.73 -2.74 -4.99
N ILE A 78 15.33 -2.91 -3.82
CA ILE A 78 14.61 -3.00 -2.55
C ILE A 78 14.26 -1.61 -2.01
N ASP A 79 13.09 -1.50 -1.40
CA ASP A 79 12.69 -0.32 -0.64
C ASP A 79 12.06 -0.74 0.68
N LEU A 80 12.35 0.01 1.74
CA LEU A 80 11.85 -0.23 3.09
C LEU A 80 11.42 1.11 3.68
N LYS A 81 10.16 1.18 4.12
CA LYS A 81 9.52 2.40 4.60
C LYS A 81 8.94 2.19 5.99
N ALA A 82 9.13 3.16 6.87
CA ALA A 82 8.24 3.40 7.99
C ALA A 82 7.13 4.35 7.55
N ARG A 83 5.90 4.12 8.01
CA ARG A 83 4.74 4.92 7.61
C ARG A 83 3.88 5.30 8.81
N PHE A 84 3.26 6.47 8.71
CA PHE A 84 2.22 6.96 9.60
C PHE A 84 0.99 7.23 8.75
N ASN A 85 -0.16 6.71 9.15
CA ASN A 85 -1.42 6.87 8.44
C ASN A 85 -2.45 7.54 9.35
N ALA A 86 -3.21 8.47 8.81
CA ALA A 86 -4.47 8.93 9.39
C ALA A 86 -5.60 8.14 8.73
N ASN A 87 -6.23 7.19 9.42
CA ASN A 87 -7.32 6.37 8.89
C ASN A 87 -8.62 7.14 9.12
N ILE A 88 -9.14 7.77 8.06
CA ILE A 88 -10.25 8.74 8.14
C ILE A 88 -11.56 8.22 7.55
N GLY A 89 -11.70 6.90 7.33
CA GLY A 89 -12.96 6.29 6.91
C GLY A 89 -14.15 6.72 7.77
N SER A 90 -13.97 6.73 9.10
CA SER A 90 -14.97 7.17 10.08
C SER A 90 -15.39 8.64 9.93
N VAL A 91 -14.48 9.51 9.50
CA VAL A 91 -14.72 10.94 9.30
C VAL A 91 -15.41 11.21 7.97
N LEU A 92 -15.01 10.48 6.92
CA LEU A 92 -15.63 10.59 5.59
C LEU A 92 -17.05 10.00 5.58
N ASN A 93 -17.29 8.97 6.40
CA ASN A 93 -18.60 8.34 6.61
C ASN A 93 -19.28 7.95 5.28
N ILE A 94 -18.50 7.41 4.35
CA ILE A 94 -18.98 6.96 3.02
C ILE A 94 -19.63 5.58 3.14
N ASP A 95 -18.93 4.64 3.77
CA ASP A 95 -19.33 3.25 4.01
C ASP A 95 -18.49 2.69 5.17
N GLU A 96 -19.04 1.83 6.03
CA GLU A 96 -18.30 1.22 7.16
C GLU A 96 -17.17 0.31 6.70
N ASN A 97 -17.31 -0.27 5.50
CA ASN A 97 -16.35 -1.14 4.86
C ASN A 97 -15.25 -0.37 4.10
N PHE A 98 -15.34 0.96 4.03
CA PHE A 98 -14.38 1.80 3.34
C PHE A 98 -13.47 2.58 4.32
N ASP A 99 -12.17 2.54 4.07
CA ASP A 99 -11.20 3.40 4.75
C ASP A 99 -10.35 4.15 3.74
N PHE A 100 -10.18 5.45 3.96
CA PHE A 100 -9.22 6.28 3.25
C PHE A 100 -8.14 6.71 4.23
N TYR A 101 -6.88 6.44 3.89
CA TYR A 101 -5.75 6.61 4.77
C TYR A 101 -4.63 7.41 4.09
N PRO A 102 -4.70 8.76 4.12
CA PRO A 102 -3.55 9.60 3.81
C PRO A 102 -2.47 9.46 4.89
N GLY A 103 -1.22 9.62 4.48
CA GLY A 103 -0.12 9.46 5.41
C GLY A 103 1.23 9.93 4.91
N LEU A 104 2.20 9.87 5.81
CA LEU A 104 3.59 10.20 5.55
C LEU A 104 4.42 8.93 5.65
N ASN A 105 5.49 8.85 4.89
CA ASN A 105 6.42 7.73 4.95
C ASN A 105 7.87 8.19 4.84
N PHE A 106 8.71 7.50 5.59
CA PHE A 106 10.15 7.66 5.60
C PHE A 106 10.75 6.36 5.10
N ASN A 107 11.48 6.42 4.01
CA ASN A 107 12.23 5.27 3.50
C ASN A 107 13.71 5.63 3.41
N LEU A 108 14.55 4.67 2.99
CA LEU A 108 16.01 4.88 2.95
C LEU A 108 16.46 5.85 1.84
N LYS A 109 15.56 6.20 0.91
CA LYS A 109 15.85 6.95 -0.32
C LYS A 109 15.22 8.36 -0.30
N ASN A 110 14.09 8.53 0.39
CA ASN A 110 13.37 9.79 0.53
C ASN A 110 12.41 9.81 1.73
N PHE A 111 11.99 11.04 2.05
CA PHE A 111 10.77 11.32 2.77
C PHE A 111 9.64 11.58 1.76
N GLY A 112 8.49 10.97 1.97
CA GLY A 112 7.36 11.03 1.06
C GLY A 112 6.00 11.03 1.76
N ALA A 113 4.97 11.12 0.94
CA ALA A 113 3.59 10.94 1.36
C ALA A 113 2.93 9.84 0.53
N HIS A 114 1.84 9.33 1.06
CA HIS A 114 0.97 8.41 0.34
C HIS A 114 -0.49 8.74 0.64
N ALA A 115 -1.36 8.27 -0.24
CA ALA A 115 -2.79 8.25 -0.02
C ALA A 115 -3.31 6.91 -0.50
N GLY A 116 -3.91 6.15 0.41
CA GLY A 116 -4.49 4.87 0.08
C GLY A 116 -5.97 4.79 0.43
N ALA A 117 -6.61 3.81 -0.19
CA ALA A 117 -7.99 3.45 0.08
C ALA A 117 -8.09 1.93 0.21
N ARG A 118 -8.89 1.46 1.17
CA ARG A 118 -9.24 0.06 1.39
C ARG A 118 -10.74 -0.10 1.32
N TYR A 119 -11.17 -1.23 0.77
CA TYR A 119 -12.55 -1.67 0.84
C TYR A 119 -12.58 -3.13 1.28
N PHE A 120 -13.28 -3.41 2.39
CA PHE A 120 -13.42 -4.75 2.94
C PHE A 120 -14.70 -5.40 2.43
N PHE A 121 -14.58 -6.61 1.91
CA PHE A 121 -15.74 -7.42 1.53
C PHE A 121 -16.21 -8.29 2.69
N SER A 122 -15.33 -8.58 3.63
CA SER A 122 -15.61 -9.26 4.89
C SER A 122 -14.67 -8.75 5.99
N ASP A 123 -14.94 -9.15 7.24
CA ASP A 123 -14.13 -8.78 8.40
C ASP A 123 -12.65 -9.10 8.23
N GLY A 124 -12.31 -10.12 7.43
CA GLY A 124 -10.93 -10.59 7.23
C GLY A 124 -10.27 -10.20 5.91
N PHE A 125 -11.04 -9.81 4.89
CA PHE A 125 -10.53 -9.69 3.52
C PHE A 125 -11.10 -8.47 2.77
N GLY A 126 -10.21 -7.78 2.06
CA GLY A 126 -10.54 -6.66 1.20
C GLY A 126 -9.52 -6.44 0.10
N VAL A 127 -9.69 -5.32 -0.59
CA VAL A 127 -8.74 -4.79 -1.57
C VAL A 127 -8.23 -3.43 -1.14
N PHE A 128 -7.02 -3.09 -1.59
CA PHE A 128 -6.48 -1.76 -1.41
C PHE A 128 -5.92 -1.20 -2.71
N SER A 129 -5.88 0.12 -2.77
CA SER A 129 -5.10 0.87 -3.75
C SER A 129 -4.39 2.02 -3.05
N GLU A 130 -3.17 2.33 -3.48
CA GLU A 130 -2.36 3.36 -2.83
C GLU A 130 -1.50 4.09 -3.83
N VAL A 131 -1.48 5.42 -3.76
CA VAL A 131 -0.50 6.24 -4.48
C VAL A 131 0.58 6.71 -3.52
N ASN A 132 1.82 6.74 -3.97
CA ASN A 132 2.96 7.26 -3.22
C ASN A 132 3.66 8.34 -4.05
N PHE A 133 4.17 9.37 -3.38
CA PHE A 133 5.00 10.39 -4.02
C PHE A 133 6.07 10.94 -3.06
N PRO A 134 7.32 11.13 -3.54
CA PRO A 134 8.39 11.69 -2.73
C PRO A 134 8.18 13.19 -2.51
N ILE A 135 8.45 13.66 -1.30
CA ILE A 135 8.43 15.08 -0.91
C ILE A 135 9.86 15.63 -0.89
N ALA A 136 10.78 14.89 -0.27
CA ALA A 136 12.18 15.30 -0.14
C ALA A 136 13.11 14.09 -0.35
N LYS A 137 14.02 14.22 -1.31
CA LYS A 137 15.06 13.22 -1.62
C LYS A 137 16.25 13.46 -0.71
N TYR A 138 16.89 12.39 -0.23
CA TYR A 138 18.05 12.54 0.66
C TYR A 138 19.36 12.83 -0.10
N ASN A 139 19.49 12.26 -1.30
CA ASN A 139 20.62 12.58 -2.17
C ASN A 139 20.35 13.92 -2.87
N ALA A 140 21.22 14.91 -2.62
CA ALA A 140 21.14 16.27 -3.17
C ALA A 140 21.70 16.38 -4.60
N GLY A 141 22.37 15.33 -5.10
CA GLY A 141 22.94 15.28 -6.44
C GLY A 141 21.95 14.87 -7.53
N THR A 142 22.46 14.72 -8.76
CA THR A 142 21.68 14.12 -9.84
C THR A 142 21.58 12.62 -9.60
N LEU A 143 20.36 12.12 -9.39
CA LEU A 143 20.11 10.69 -9.24
C LEU A 143 20.43 9.93 -10.54
N THR A 144 21.09 8.79 -10.40
CA THR A 144 21.16 7.76 -11.45
C THR A 144 19.76 7.21 -11.76
N ASP A 145 19.61 6.52 -12.90
CA ASP A 145 18.32 5.95 -13.26
C ASP A 145 17.87 4.84 -12.29
N ALA A 146 18.82 4.12 -11.69
CA ALA A 146 18.53 3.14 -10.64
C ALA A 146 18.03 3.80 -9.35
N GLU A 147 18.66 4.90 -8.90
CA GLU A 147 18.23 5.65 -7.71
C GLU A 147 16.85 6.33 -7.92
N LYS A 148 16.46 6.61 -9.16
CA LYS A 148 15.13 7.15 -9.49
C LYS A 148 14.01 6.14 -9.26
N LEU A 149 14.30 4.83 -9.22
CA LEU A 149 13.28 3.78 -9.13
C LEU A 149 12.30 4.00 -7.98
N HIS A 150 12.77 4.38 -6.79
CA HIS A 150 11.92 4.64 -5.62
C HIS A 150 11.81 6.12 -5.25
N ASN A 151 12.31 7.02 -6.11
CA ASN A 151 12.25 8.47 -5.98
C ASN A 151 11.29 9.10 -7.00
N GLN A 152 10.11 8.49 -7.15
CA GLN A 152 9.10 8.85 -8.13
C GLN A 152 7.69 8.56 -7.63
N PHE A 153 6.69 9.02 -8.38
CA PHE A 153 5.31 8.61 -8.16
C PHE A 153 5.15 7.10 -8.39
N THR A 154 4.42 6.42 -7.51
CA THR A 154 4.07 5.01 -7.69
C THR A 154 2.60 4.77 -7.36
N PHE A 155 2.05 3.71 -7.95
CA PHE A 155 0.68 3.26 -7.72
C PHE A 155 0.68 1.78 -7.36
N SER A 156 0.09 1.44 -6.22
CA SER A 156 -0.08 0.07 -5.74
C SER A 156 -1.54 -0.35 -5.78
N ILE A 157 -1.78 -1.62 -6.07
CA ILE A 157 -3.08 -2.26 -5.93
C ILE A 157 -2.90 -3.72 -5.50
N GLY A 158 -3.80 -4.22 -4.67
CA GLY A 158 -3.74 -5.60 -4.20
C GLY A 158 -4.83 -5.92 -3.18
N THR A 159 -4.51 -6.88 -2.33
CA THR A 159 -5.41 -7.38 -1.28
C THR A 159 -4.96 -6.90 0.09
N VAL A 160 -5.93 -6.62 0.95
CA VAL A 160 -5.72 -6.34 2.37
C VAL A 160 -6.38 -7.42 3.21
N PHE A 161 -5.72 -7.80 4.28
CA PHE A 161 -6.20 -8.74 5.29
C PHE A 161 -6.27 -8.01 6.62
N ASN A 162 -7.40 -8.17 7.30
CA ASN A 162 -7.51 -7.81 8.69
C ASN A 162 -7.04 -9.00 9.53
N LEU A 163 -6.16 -8.76 10.49
CA LEU A 163 -5.56 -9.83 11.31
C LEU A 163 -6.17 -9.93 12.71
N ASN A 164 -7.21 -9.14 12.98
CA ASN A 164 -7.95 -9.11 14.24
C ASN A 164 -9.32 -9.77 14.10
#